data_AF-A0A5C6RP81-F1
#
_entry.id   AF-A0A5C6RP81-F1
#
_cell.length_a   1.000
_cell.length_b   1.000
_cell.length_c   1.000
_cell.angle_alpha   90.00
_cell.angle_beta   90.00
_cell.angle_gamma   90.00
#
_symmetry.space_group_name_H-M   'P 1'
#
loop_
_entity.id
_entity.type
_entity.pdbx_description
1 polymer ?
#
loop_
_entity_poly.entity_id
_entity_poly.type
_entity_poly.pdbx_seq_one_letter_code
_entity_poly.pdbx_strand_id
1 'polypeptide(L)'
;MMKQLFVLAAAFFCANFAFAQSRLGSTADEIREEFSDPTYQLEDGATDGGRPFIRVEMERSSVMYLLDDEDVCALTFIIPEDPGALNGLVEEYNNRYVIISPTEWRMYGDWGYADITLVFPEDGKAYFIWD
;
A
#
# COMPACT_ATOMS: atom_id res chain seq x y z
N MET A 1 -30.84 -18.01 12.78
CA MET A 1 -30.41 -16.69 13.28
C MET A 1 -28.90 -16.60 13.53
N MET A 2 -28.24 -17.57 14.18
CA MET A 2 -26.79 -17.47 14.48
C MET A 2 -25.86 -17.53 13.25
N LYS A 3 -26.23 -18.26 12.20
CA LYS A 3 -25.47 -18.32 10.93
C LYS A 3 -25.50 -17.01 10.12
N GLN A 4 -26.54 -16.18 10.27
CA GLN A 4 -26.65 -14.91 9.55
C GLN A 4 -25.82 -13.80 10.20
N LEU A 5 -25.59 -13.86 11.53
CA LEU A 5 -24.69 -12.93 12.23
C LEU A 5 -23.22 -13.12 11.82
N PHE A 6 -22.79 -14.36 11.58
CA PHE A 6 -21.43 -14.67 11.15
C PHE A 6 -21.11 -14.14 9.75
N VAL A 7 -22.08 -14.21 8.84
CA VAL A 7 -21.92 -13.71 7.46
C VAL A 7 -21.85 -12.17 7.46
N LEU A 8 -22.63 -11.50 8.30
CA LEU A 8 -22.55 -10.04 8.44
C LEU A 8 -21.22 -9.59 9.07
N ALA A 9 -20.71 -10.28 10.10
CA ALA A 9 -19.43 -9.95 10.71
C ALA A 9 -18.24 -10.18 9.76
N ALA A 10 -18.27 -11.25 8.96
CA ALA A 10 -17.27 -11.51 7.92
C ALA A 10 -17.34 -10.46 6.78
N ALA A 11 -18.55 -10.06 6.38
CA ALA A 11 -18.73 -9.02 5.36
C ALA A 11 -18.28 -7.63 5.84
N PHE A 12 -18.39 -7.34 7.14
CA PHE A 12 -17.91 -6.09 7.75
C PHE A 12 -16.38 -6.05 7.86
N PHE A 13 -15.74 -7.20 8.08
CA PHE A 13 -14.28 -7.31 8.10
C PHE A 13 -13.68 -7.10 6.70
N CYS A 14 -14.29 -7.65 5.65
CA CYS A 14 -13.76 -7.53 4.28
C CYS A 14 -13.86 -6.11 3.69
N ALA A 15 -14.74 -5.24 4.19
CA ALA A 15 -14.99 -3.93 3.60
C ALA A 15 -13.94 -2.85 3.96
N ASN A 16 -13.10 -3.09 4.98
CA ASN A 16 -12.12 -2.08 5.44
C ASN A 16 -10.74 -2.21 4.79
N PHE A 17 -10.46 -3.27 4.02
CA PHE A 17 -9.14 -3.48 3.42
C PHE A 17 -8.93 -2.81 2.07
N ALA A 18 -9.97 -2.15 1.52
CA ALA A 18 -9.88 -1.64 0.16
C ALA A 18 -9.03 -0.35 0.08
N PHE A 19 -9.25 0.65 0.91
CA PHE A 19 -8.66 1.98 0.67
C PHE A 19 -7.28 2.21 1.27
N ALA A 20 -6.75 1.22 2.00
CA ALA A 20 -5.67 1.51 2.91
C ALA A 20 -4.27 1.41 2.28
N GLN A 21 -3.99 0.72 1.16
CA GLN A 21 -2.60 0.35 0.87
C GLN A 21 -1.54 1.47 0.81
N SER A 22 -1.88 2.69 0.40
CA SER A 22 -0.89 3.75 0.23
C SER A 22 -0.55 4.55 1.48
N ARG A 23 -1.45 4.69 2.48
CA ARG A 23 -1.23 5.52 3.70
C ARG A 23 -0.78 6.97 3.39
N LEU A 24 -0.99 7.46 2.16
CA LEU A 24 -0.62 8.84 1.81
C LEU A 24 -1.37 9.81 2.74
N GLY A 25 -0.62 10.69 3.40
CA GLY A 25 -1.15 11.63 4.38
C GLY A 25 -1.35 11.06 5.80
N SER A 26 -1.13 9.76 6.02
CA SER A 26 -1.14 9.17 7.37
C SER A 26 0.16 9.48 8.11
N THR A 27 0.05 9.72 9.41
CA THR A 27 1.21 9.90 10.30
C THR A 27 1.93 8.58 10.54
N ALA A 28 3.21 8.66 10.90
CA ALA A 28 4.01 7.51 11.29
C ALA A 28 3.35 6.67 12.40
N ASP A 29 2.72 7.32 13.38
CA ASP A 29 2.05 6.64 14.50
C ASP A 29 0.78 5.91 14.08
N GLU A 30 -0.03 6.50 13.18
CA GLU A 30 -1.19 5.81 12.61
C GLU A 30 -0.79 4.55 11.84
N ILE A 31 0.31 4.62 11.07
CA ILE A 31 0.85 3.47 10.34
C ILE A 31 1.33 2.39 11.32
N ARG A 32 2.08 2.76 12.36
CA ARG A 32 2.55 1.80 13.38
C ARG A 32 1.39 1.15 14.13
N GLU A 33 0.35 1.92 14.47
CA GLU A 33 -0.84 1.41 15.14
C GLU A 33 -1.56 0.40 14.25
N GLU A 34 -1.78 0.74 12.98
CA GLU A 34 -2.42 -0.14 12.00
C GLU A 34 -1.70 -1.49 11.85
N PHE A 35 -0.37 -1.46 11.80
CA PHE A 35 0.48 -2.65 11.61
C PHE A 35 1.12 -3.15 12.91
N SER A 36 0.49 -2.87 14.06
CA SER A 36 0.99 -3.27 15.38
C SER A 36 0.83 -4.76 15.67
N ASP A 37 0.03 -5.48 14.87
CA ASP A 37 -0.11 -6.93 14.99
C ASP A 37 1.21 -7.63 14.62
N PRO A 38 1.75 -8.52 15.48
CA PRO A 38 3.02 -9.22 15.24
C PRO A 38 3.07 -10.09 13.97
N THR A 39 1.94 -10.36 13.33
CA THR A 39 1.91 -11.03 12.02
C THR A 39 2.52 -10.17 10.92
N TYR A 40 2.49 -8.84 11.08
CA TYR A 40 3.20 -7.90 10.22
C TYR A 40 4.62 -7.71 10.72
N GLN A 41 5.60 -7.89 9.83
CA GLN A 41 7.00 -7.54 10.16
C GLN A 41 7.19 -6.06 9.86
N LEU A 42 7.02 -5.23 10.89
CA LEU A 42 7.22 -3.79 10.84
C LEU A 42 8.67 -3.44 11.19
N GLU A 43 9.29 -2.58 10.37
CA GLU A 43 10.65 -2.07 10.55
C GLU A 43 10.68 -0.56 10.28
N ASP A 44 11.19 0.21 11.25
CA ASP A 44 11.54 1.61 11.04
C ASP A 44 12.97 1.71 10.50
N GLY A 45 13.21 2.66 9.59
CA GLY A 45 14.54 2.90 9.06
C GLY A 45 14.72 4.30 8.49
N ALA A 46 15.88 4.53 7.90
CA ALA A 46 16.16 5.74 7.14
C ALA A 46 16.87 5.38 5.83
N THR A 47 16.50 6.06 4.75
CA THR A 47 17.19 5.94 3.47
C THR A 47 18.63 6.48 3.58
N ASP A 48 19.48 6.19 2.58
CA ASP A 48 20.84 6.73 2.50
C ASP A 48 20.88 8.28 2.54
N GLY A 49 19.78 8.93 2.13
CA GLY A 49 19.59 10.38 2.19
C GLY A 49 19.09 10.91 3.53
N GLY A 50 18.93 10.04 4.54
CA GLY A 50 18.44 10.40 5.87
C GLY A 50 16.92 10.54 5.98
N ARG A 51 16.16 10.27 4.92
CA ARG A 51 14.69 10.32 4.99
C ARG A 51 14.14 9.10 5.74
N PRO A 52 13.31 9.30 6.78
CA PRO A 52 12.74 8.21 7.55
C PRO A 52 11.72 7.40 6.74
N PHE A 53 11.60 6.12 7.05
CA PHE A 53 10.58 5.24 6.48
C PHE A 53 10.07 4.22 7.48
N ILE A 54 8.86 3.73 7.22
CA ILE A 54 8.30 2.52 7.84
C ILE A 54 8.15 1.47 6.76
N ARG A 55 8.67 0.26 7.01
CA ARG A 55 8.55 -0.89 6.12
C ARG A 55 7.67 -1.96 6.77
N VAL A 56 6.81 -2.57 5.96
CA VAL A 56 5.91 -3.65 6.39
C VAL A 56 5.99 -4.79 5.39
N GLU A 57 6.31 -5.99 5.88
CA GLU A 57 6.23 -7.20 5.07
C GLU A 57 4.81 -7.78 5.07
N MET A 58 4.26 -7.97 3.87
CA MET A 58 2.97 -8.61 3.63
C MET A 58 3.20 -9.96 2.93
N GLU A 59 2.18 -10.81 2.90
CA GLU A 59 2.28 -12.16 2.32
C GLU A 59 2.77 -12.17 0.86
N ARG A 60 2.43 -11.14 0.08
CA ARG A 60 2.71 -11.07 -1.37
C ARG A 60 3.50 -9.83 -1.79
N SER A 61 3.88 -8.97 -0.86
CA SER A 61 4.59 -7.73 -1.15
C SER A 61 5.29 -7.16 0.07
N SER A 62 6.36 -6.43 -0.15
CA SER A 62 6.94 -5.51 0.82
C SER A 62 6.41 -4.10 0.57
N VAL A 63 5.97 -3.40 1.61
CA VAL A 63 5.49 -2.02 1.50
C VAL A 63 6.42 -1.09 2.28
N MET A 64 6.81 0.02 1.69
CA MET A 64 7.62 1.05 2.34
C MET A 64 6.93 2.40 2.24
N TYR A 65 6.68 3.01 3.38
CA TYR A 65 6.10 4.34 3.55
C TYR A 65 7.24 5.33 3.82
N LEU A 66 7.55 6.20 2.87
CA LEU A 66 8.50 7.29 3.09
C LEU A 66 7.80 8.46 3.77
N LEU A 67 8.37 8.89 4.88
CA LEU A 67 7.85 9.98 5.69
C LEU A 67 8.53 11.30 5.29
N ASP A 68 7.78 12.39 5.34
CA ASP A 68 8.30 13.75 5.19
C ASP A 68 8.84 14.30 6.52
N ASP A 69 9.20 15.58 6.52
CA ASP A 69 9.77 16.26 7.70
C ASP A 69 8.73 16.47 8.83
N GLU A 70 7.44 16.21 8.58
CA GLU A 70 6.35 16.27 9.55
C GLU A 70 5.93 14.87 10.06
N ASP A 71 6.72 13.84 9.75
CA ASP A 71 6.43 12.42 10.03
C ASP A 71 5.12 11.94 9.37
N VAL A 72 4.77 12.51 8.22
CA VAL A 72 3.61 12.13 7.41
C VAL A 72 4.06 11.36 6.17
N CYS A 73 3.36 10.28 5.84
CA CYS A 73 3.66 9.48 4.66
C CYS A 73 3.37 10.25 3.37
N ALA A 74 4.44 10.61 2.67
CA ALA A 74 4.39 11.38 1.43
C ALA A 74 4.52 10.50 0.18
N LEU A 75 5.14 9.33 0.29
CA LEU A 75 5.31 8.39 -0.82
C LEU A 75 5.21 6.95 -0.33
N THR A 76 4.62 6.10 -1.16
CA THR A 76 4.54 4.66 -0.85
C THR A 76 5.05 3.80 -1.96
N PHE A 77 5.91 2.85 -1.59
CA PHE A 77 6.48 1.85 -2.48
C PHE A 77 5.83 0.51 -2.17
N ILE A 78 5.35 -0.18 -3.20
CA ILE A 78 4.83 -1.55 -3.09
C ILE A 78 5.68 -2.43 -4.00
N ILE A 79 6.45 -3.33 -3.39
CA ILE A 79 7.37 -4.24 -4.06
C ILE A 79 6.74 -5.63 -4.04
N PRO A 80 6.22 -6.15 -5.16
CA PRO A 80 5.65 -7.49 -5.22
C PRO A 80 6.75 -8.55 -5.05
N GLU A 81 6.44 -9.63 -4.33
CA GLU A 81 7.42 -10.70 -4.08
C GLU A 81 7.71 -11.55 -5.33
N ASP A 82 6.71 -11.71 -6.20
CA ASP A 82 6.79 -12.56 -7.39
C ASP A 82 5.95 -12.02 -8.56
N PRO A 83 6.13 -12.55 -9.79
CA PRO A 83 5.38 -12.11 -10.96
C PRO A 83 3.85 -12.31 -10.83
N GLY A 84 3.40 -13.29 -10.05
CA GLY A 84 1.99 -13.50 -9.77
C GLY A 84 1.42 -12.41 -8.85
N ALA A 85 2.17 -11.96 -7.85
CA ALA A 85 1.83 -10.81 -7.02
C ALA A 85 1.79 -9.51 -7.84
N LEU A 86 2.77 -9.30 -8.71
CA LEU A 86 2.79 -8.16 -9.64
C LEU A 86 1.54 -8.13 -10.52
N ASN A 87 1.21 -9.23 -11.18
CA ASN A 87 0.01 -9.31 -12.03
C ASN A 87 -1.27 -9.11 -11.22
N GLY A 88 -1.34 -9.64 -10.01
CA GLY A 88 -2.47 -9.43 -9.11
C GLY A 88 -2.69 -7.96 -8.77
N LEU A 89 -1.63 -7.20 -8.49
CA LEU A 89 -1.72 -5.76 -8.23
C LEU A 89 -2.13 -4.97 -9.48
N VAL A 90 -1.60 -5.33 -10.66
CA VAL A 90 -2.03 -4.72 -11.93
C VAL A 90 -3.52 -4.96 -12.19
N GLU A 91 -4.01 -6.19 -11.99
CA GLU A 91 -5.44 -6.51 -12.11
C GLU A 91 -6.27 -5.74 -11.09
N GLU A 92 -5.81 -5.65 -9.84
CA GLU A 92 -6.47 -4.87 -8.81
C GLU A 92 -6.58 -3.39 -9.21
N TYR A 93 -5.49 -2.76 -9.65
CA TYR A 93 -5.48 -1.35 -10.04
C TYR A 93 -6.34 -1.09 -11.28
N ASN A 94 -6.29 -1.98 -12.27
CA ASN A 94 -7.17 -1.91 -13.45
C ASN A 94 -8.66 -1.97 -13.10
N ASN A 95 -9.02 -2.71 -12.04
CA ASN A 95 -10.40 -2.83 -11.59
C ASN A 95 -10.86 -1.67 -10.72
N ARG A 96 -9.94 -0.96 -10.08
CA ARG A 96 -10.26 0.02 -9.02
C ARG A 96 -10.01 1.47 -9.42
N TYR A 97 -9.04 1.72 -10.30
CA TYR A 97 -8.52 3.05 -10.58
C TYR A 97 -8.61 3.41 -12.06
N VAL A 98 -8.47 4.70 -12.35
CA VAL A 98 -8.47 5.18 -13.73
C VAL A 98 -7.14 4.80 -14.38
N ILE A 99 -7.19 4.01 -15.45
CA ILE A 99 -6.02 3.62 -16.21
C ILE A 99 -5.57 4.82 -17.06
N ILE A 100 -4.36 5.32 -16.82
CA ILE A 100 -3.75 6.42 -17.58
C ILE A 100 -2.90 5.83 -18.71
N SER A 101 -2.12 4.80 -18.42
CA SER A 101 -1.28 4.08 -19.37
C SER A 101 -1.05 2.64 -18.89
N PRO A 102 -0.35 1.76 -19.65
CA PRO A 102 -0.08 0.38 -19.22
C PRO A 102 0.68 0.25 -17.89
N THR A 103 1.33 1.32 -17.44
CA THR A 103 2.12 1.35 -16.20
C THR A 103 1.70 2.46 -15.25
N GLU A 104 0.57 3.14 -15.53
CA GLU A 104 0.13 4.28 -14.73
C GLU A 104 -1.37 4.25 -14.48
N TRP A 105 -1.74 4.51 -13.23
CA TRP A 105 -3.12 4.62 -12.78
C TRP A 105 -3.30 5.87 -11.94
N ARG A 106 -4.55 6.33 -11.84
CA ARG A 106 -4.93 7.42 -10.93
C ARG A 106 -6.08 6.99 -10.03
N MET A 107 -5.85 7.07 -8.73
CA MET A 107 -6.86 6.92 -7.70
C MET A 107 -7.49 8.28 -7.41
N TYR A 108 -8.81 8.34 -7.29
CA TYR A 108 -9.53 9.53 -6.84
C TYR A 108 -10.23 9.23 -5.53
N GLY A 109 -10.13 10.15 -4.58
CA GLY A 109 -10.78 10.06 -3.28
C GLY A 109 -11.23 11.43 -2.78
N ASP A 110 -11.82 11.47 -1.59
CA ASP A 110 -12.35 12.71 -0.99
C ASP A 110 -11.27 13.77 -0.74
N TRP A 111 -10.00 13.34 -0.66
CA TRP A 111 -8.84 14.19 -0.38
C TRP A 111 -8.06 14.61 -1.63
N GLY A 112 -8.56 14.28 -2.83
CA GLY A 112 -7.90 14.60 -4.10
C GLY A 112 -7.66 13.36 -4.96
N TYR A 113 -6.47 13.26 -5.51
CA TYR A 113 -6.05 12.09 -6.29
C TYR A 113 -4.64 11.66 -5.88
N ALA A 114 -4.33 10.40 -6.13
CA ALA A 114 -2.98 9.87 -6.04
C ALA A 114 -2.62 9.23 -7.39
N ASP A 115 -1.40 9.49 -7.85
CA ASP A 115 -0.83 8.85 -9.02
C ASP A 115 -0.14 7.54 -8.60
N ILE A 116 -0.24 6.53 -9.47
CA ILE A 116 0.31 5.20 -9.22
C ILE A 116 1.14 4.81 -10.42
N THR A 117 2.43 4.62 -10.23
CA THR A 117 3.37 4.29 -11.32
C THR A 117 4.05 2.96 -11.08
N LEU A 118 3.98 2.05 -12.07
CA LEU A 118 4.75 0.82 -12.10
C LEU A 118 6.12 1.07 -12.74
N VAL A 119 7.18 0.83 -11.96
CA VAL A 119 8.57 1.04 -12.36
C VAL A 119 9.27 -0.29 -12.59
N PHE A 120 10.02 -0.39 -13.68
CA PHE A 120 10.89 -1.52 -14.01
C PHE A 120 12.35 -1.07 -13.97
N PRO A 121 13.02 -1.13 -12.79
CA PRO A 121 14.43 -0.79 -12.69
C PRO A 121 15.32 -1.82 -13.41
N GLU A 122 16.53 -1.40 -13.80
CA GLU A 122 17.48 -2.27 -14.51
C GLU A 122 17.96 -3.46 -13.65
N ASP A 123 17.86 -3.36 -12.33
CA ASP A 123 18.23 -4.41 -11.36
C ASP A 123 17.16 -5.50 -11.17
N GLY A 124 15.99 -5.34 -11.81
CA GLY A 124 15.08 -6.44 -12.14
C GLY A 124 13.88 -6.64 -11.23
N LYS A 125 13.74 -5.92 -10.11
CA LYS A 125 12.52 -6.00 -9.28
C LYS A 125 11.60 -4.84 -9.55
N ALA A 126 10.49 -5.11 -10.23
CA ALA A 126 9.45 -4.11 -10.44
C ALA A 126 8.80 -3.68 -9.12
N TYR A 127 8.37 -2.42 -9.03
CA TYR A 127 7.66 -1.90 -7.88
C TYR A 127 6.68 -0.81 -8.30
N PHE A 128 5.69 -0.55 -7.46
CA PHE A 128 4.75 0.56 -7.63
C PHE A 128 5.15 1.71 -6.73
N ILE A 129 4.99 2.94 -7.22
CA ILE A 129 5.08 4.18 -6.46
C ILE A 129 3.69 4.79 -6.38
N TRP A 130 3.30 5.24 -5.21
CA TRP A 130 2.12 6.08 -4.96
C TRP A 130 2.58 7.47 -4.50
N ASP A 131 2.06 8.53 -5.13
CA ASP A 131 2.35 9.95 -4.84
C ASP A 131 1.17 10.90 -5.06
#